data_AF-A0A538EVY5-F1
#
_entry.id   AF-A0A538EVY5-F1
#
_cell.length_a   1.000
_cell.length_b   1.000
_cell.length_c   1.000
_cell.angle_alpha   90.00
_cell.angle_beta   90.00
_cell.angle_gamma   90.00
#
_symmetry.space_group_name_H-M   'P 1'
#
loop_
_entity.id
_entity.type
_entity.pdbx_description
1 polymer ?
#
loop_
_entity_poly.entity_id
_entity_poly.type
_entity_poly.pdbx_seq_one_letter_code
_entity_poly.pdbx_strand_id
1 'polypeptide(L)'
;MSPEVAIASHACAHLGAVQVPIFSGFAAPAVAARLQHSEAKVVVTADGSLRRGREVPMKELVDAALEESPSVEHVVVWRRLGNEVPMKAGRDLFWDEAVAGSRGELEPLEVDSEHPYLLTYTSGTTGRPKGVLHVQGGFLVSITREVAYQADARPDDVIHFVTDMGWIMGPWEVVGGMA
;
A
#
# COMPACT_ATOMS: atom_id res chain seq x y z
N MET A 1 2.81 0.39 -9.52
CA MET A 1 2.94 -1.08 -9.38
C MET A 1 4.38 -1.54 -9.55
N SER A 2 4.87 -2.26 -8.54
CA SER A 2 6.11 -3.04 -8.52
C SER A 2 5.96 -4.21 -7.51
N PRO A 3 6.79 -5.26 -7.54
CA PRO A 3 6.69 -6.37 -6.58
C PRO A 3 6.76 -5.94 -5.11
N GLU A 4 7.52 -4.89 -4.80
CA GLU A 4 7.68 -4.35 -3.44
C GLU A 4 6.36 -3.90 -2.81
N VAL A 5 5.37 -3.50 -3.62
CA VAL A 5 4.05 -3.12 -3.09
C VAL A 5 3.29 -4.32 -2.54
N ALA A 6 3.44 -5.50 -3.16
CA ALA A 6 2.86 -6.74 -2.65
C ALA A 6 3.57 -7.19 -1.37
N ILE A 7 4.91 -7.06 -1.33
CA ILE A 7 5.70 -7.36 -0.12
C ILE A 7 5.25 -6.46 1.04
N ALA A 8 5.12 -5.15 0.82
CA ALA A 8 4.66 -4.21 1.84
C ALA A 8 3.22 -4.52 2.30
N SER A 9 2.34 -4.90 1.37
CA SER A 9 0.96 -5.29 1.66
C SER A 9 0.89 -6.50 2.60
N HIS A 10 1.61 -7.57 2.27
CA HIS A 10 1.69 -8.76 3.11
C HIS A 10 2.38 -8.47 4.44
N ALA A 11 3.43 -7.65 4.47
CA ALA A 11 4.09 -7.27 5.72
C ALA A 11 3.13 -6.53 6.66
N CYS A 12 2.29 -5.62 6.15
CA CYS A 12 1.24 -4.99 6.96
C CYS A 12 0.25 -6.03 7.50
N ALA A 13 -0.25 -6.94 6.66
CA ALA A 13 -1.17 -7.99 7.07
C ALA A 13 -0.57 -8.91 8.15
N HIS A 14 0.70 -9.30 7.98
CA HIS A 14 1.49 -10.14 8.87
C HIS A 14 1.65 -9.53 10.26
N LEU A 15 1.76 -8.19 10.33
CA LEU A 15 1.84 -7.42 11.57
C LEU A 15 0.47 -7.07 12.17
N GLY A 16 -0.64 -7.44 11.51
CA GLY A 16 -1.98 -6.98 11.85
C GLY A 16 -2.17 -5.46 11.69
N ALA A 17 -1.35 -4.81 10.86
CA ALA A 17 -1.47 -3.40 10.55
C ALA A 17 -2.55 -3.16 9.49
N VAL A 18 -3.24 -2.02 9.60
CA VAL A 18 -4.26 -1.61 8.61
C VAL A 18 -3.57 -0.96 7.42
N GLN A 19 -3.77 -1.54 6.25
CA GLN A 19 -3.20 -1.02 5.00
C GLN A 19 -3.99 0.17 4.51
N VAL A 20 -3.30 1.20 4.00
CA VAL A 20 -3.93 2.37 3.37
C VAL A 20 -3.34 2.59 1.97
N PRO A 21 -3.77 1.83 0.95
CA PRO A 21 -3.27 2.04 -0.39
C PRO A 21 -3.70 3.39 -0.96
N ILE A 22 -2.73 4.13 -1.47
CA ILE A 22 -2.93 5.44 -2.09
C ILE A 22 -2.47 5.35 -3.54
N PHE A 23 -3.34 5.78 -4.46
CA PHE A 23 -3.05 5.73 -5.90
C PHE A 23 -1.78 6.50 -6.23
N SER A 24 -0.85 5.84 -6.93
CA SER A 24 0.48 6.38 -7.20
C SER A 24 0.48 7.60 -8.14
N GLY A 25 -0.68 7.98 -8.69
CA GLY A 25 -0.84 9.15 -9.55
C GLY A 25 -1.53 10.33 -8.87
N PHE A 26 -1.78 10.28 -7.55
CA PHE A 26 -2.30 11.42 -6.81
C PHE A 26 -1.24 12.50 -6.56
N ALA A 27 -1.68 13.75 -6.57
CA ALA A 27 -0.88 14.89 -6.12
C ALA A 27 -0.86 14.97 -4.59
N ALA A 28 0.11 15.70 -4.04
CA ALA A 28 0.33 15.83 -2.60
C ALA A 28 -0.93 16.13 -1.77
N PRO A 29 -1.85 17.05 -2.15
CA PRO A 29 -3.05 17.32 -1.34
C PRO A 29 -3.99 16.11 -1.21
N ALA A 30 -4.08 15.29 -2.26
CA ALA A 30 -4.91 14.09 -2.25
C ALA A 30 -4.27 12.95 -1.42
N VAL A 31 -2.94 12.91 -1.36
CA VAL A 31 -2.20 12.01 -0.45
C VAL A 31 -2.38 12.46 0.99
N ALA A 32 -2.15 13.75 1.29
CA ALA A 32 -2.28 14.34 2.63
C ALA A 32 -3.66 14.11 3.23
N ALA A 33 -4.73 14.36 2.47
CA ALA A 33 -6.11 14.15 2.95
C ALA A 33 -6.39 12.70 3.40
N ARG A 34 -5.73 11.71 2.80
CA ARG A 34 -5.85 10.29 3.17
C ARG A 34 -4.99 9.95 4.37
N LEU A 35 -3.76 10.47 4.42
CA LEU A 35 -2.87 10.29 5.57
C LEU A 35 -3.47 10.90 6.84
N GLN A 36 -4.00 12.13 6.76
CA GLN A 36 -4.68 12.79 7.87
C GLN A 36 -5.91 12.02 8.35
N HIS A 37 -6.76 11.54 7.43
CA HIS A 37 -7.96 10.81 7.82
C HIS A 37 -7.65 9.43 8.40
N SER A 38 -6.62 8.75 7.90
CA SER A 38 -6.22 7.43 8.40
C SER A 38 -5.33 7.50 9.63
N GLU A 39 -4.80 8.68 9.95
CA GLU A 39 -3.77 8.87 10.98
C GLU A 39 -2.58 7.92 10.78
N ALA A 40 -2.22 7.66 9.52
CA ALA A 40 -1.16 6.71 9.19
C ALA A 40 0.16 7.14 9.85
N LYS A 41 0.89 6.16 10.40
CA LYS A 41 2.17 6.37 11.08
C LYS A 41 3.39 6.07 10.22
N VAL A 42 3.22 5.24 9.21
CA VAL A 42 4.29 4.80 8.32
C VAL A 42 3.82 4.97 6.87
N VAL A 43 4.67 5.53 6.02
CA VAL A 43 4.47 5.59 4.58
C VAL A 43 5.54 4.77 3.88
N VAL A 44 5.13 3.85 3.01
CA VAL A 44 6.03 3.15 2.08
C VAL A 44 5.86 3.77 0.71
N THR A 45 6.96 4.24 0.11
CA THR A 45 6.97 4.90 -1.20
C THR A 45 8.22 4.52 -1.99
N ALA A 46 8.35 5.06 -3.20
CA ALA A 46 9.56 4.97 -4.01
C ALA A 46 10.23 6.34 -4.16
N ASP A 47 11.49 6.36 -4.60
CA ASP A 47 12.16 7.57 -5.06
C ASP A 47 11.40 8.23 -6.23
N GLY A 48 10.99 7.44 -7.21
CA GLY A 48 10.20 7.83 -8.36
C GLY A 48 9.46 6.64 -8.98
N SER A 49 8.60 6.91 -9.95
CA SER A 49 7.90 5.89 -10.73
C SER A 49 7.69 6.35 -12.17
N LEU A 50 7.52 5.43 -13.11
CA LEU A 50 7.12 5.75 -14.48
C LEU A 50 5.61 5.59 -14.65
N ARG A 51 4.98 6.55 -15.30
CA ARG A 51 3.58 6.50 -15.75
C ARG A 51 3.50 7.00 -17.18
N ARG A 52 3.15 6.10 -18.11
CA ARG A 52 3.11 6.39 -19.56
C ARG A 52 4.43 6.98 -20.08
N GLY A 53 5.55 6.42 -19.62
CA GLY A 53 6.90 6.86 -19.98
C GLY A 53 7.35 8.18 -19.37
N ARG A 54 6.53 8.83 -18.53
CA ARG A 54 6.91 10.03 -17.78
C ARG A 54 7.21 9.68 -16.34
N GLU A 55 8.20 10.33 -15.79
CA GLU A 55 8.54 10.21 -14.39
C GLU A 55 7.50 10.90 -13.49
N VAL A 56 7.22 10.25 -12.37
CA VAL A 56 6.44 10.77 -11.24
C VAL A 56 7.40 10.79 -10.04
N PRO A 57 7.73 11.98 -9.49
CA PRO A 57 8.67 12.12 -8.38
C PRO A 57 7.98 11.75 -7.06
N MET A 58 7.87 10.44 -6.81
CA MET A 58 7.08 9.87 -5.72
C MET A 58 7.53 10.37 -4.34
N LYS A 59 8.84 10.45 -4.07
CA LYS A 59 9.35 10.90 -2.76
C LYS A 59 9.05 12.37 -2.51
N GLU A 60 9.23 13.23 -3.49
CA GLU A 60 8.93 14.67 -3.38
C GLU A 60 7.43 14.92 -3.16
N LEU A 61 6.57 14.20 -3.88
CA LEU A 61 5.11 14.26 -3.69
C LEU A 61 4.69 13.81 -2.28
N VAL A 62 5.33 12.77 -1.75
CA VAL A 62 5.11 12.33 -0.37
C VAL A 62 5.59 13.40 0.59
N ASP A 63 6.80 13.92 0.46
CA ASP A 63 7.33 14.96 1.36
C ASP A 63 6.42 16.19 1.45
N ALA A 64 5.91 16.66 0.31
CA ALA A 64 4.94 17.76 0.28
C ALA A 64 3.63 17.40 1.02
N ALA A 65 3.15 16.15 0.91
CA ALA A 65 1.97 15.70 1.65
C ALA A 65 2.22 15.57 3.16
N LEU A 66 3.47 15.30 3.57
CA LEU A 66 3.85 15.15 4.97
C LEU A 66 3.89 16.47 5.73
N GLU A 67 3.98 17.62 5.04
CA GLU A 67 3.86 18.94 5.67
C GLU A 67 2.53 19.11 6.42
N GLU A 68 1.46 18.47 5.92
CA GLU A 68 0.14 18.49 6.52
C GLU A 68 -0.24 17.18 7.23
N SER A 69 0.68 16.21 7.34
CA SER A 69 0.38 14.87 7.87
C SER A 69 1.28 14.51 9.07
N PRO A 70 1.10 15.18 10.23
CA PRO A 70 1.99 15.04 11.38
C PRO A 70 1.93 13.67 12.08
N SER A 71 0.94 12.83 11.75
CA SER A 71 0.85 11.47 12.28
C SER A 71 1.93 10.53 11.72
N VAL A 72 2.54 10.88 10.58
CA VAL A 72 3.55 10.04 9.93
C VAL A 72 4.89 10.21 10.63
N GLU A 73 5.34 9.15 11.29
CA GLU A 73 6.57 9.06 12.06
C GLU A 73 7.72 8.48 11.22
N HIS A 74 7.42 7.59 10.26
CA HIS A 74 8.42 6.91 9.44
C HIS A 74 8.06 6.88 7.96
N VAL A 75 9.08 6.98 7.10
CA VAL A 75 8.96 6.83 5.65
C VAL A 75 9.98 5.82 5.16
N VAL A 76 9.52 4.74 4.52
CA VAL A 76 10.37 3.75 3.85
C VAL A 76 10.38 4.04 2.35
N VAL A 77 11.57 4.25 1.79
CA VAL A 77 11.76 4.67 0.40
C VAL A 77 12.46 3.57 -0.39
N TRP A 78 11.78 3.02 -1.38
CA TRP A 78 12.38 2.09 -2.34
C TRP A 78 13.09 2.85 -3.47
N ARG A 79 14.34 2.48 -3.77
CA ARG A 79 15.10 3.02 -4.90
C ARG A 79 14.68 2.33 -6.20
N ARG A 80 13.61 2.82 -6.82
CA ARG A 80 13.09 2.28 -8.07
C ARG A 80 13.82 2.80 -9.29
N LEU A 81 14.00 4.11 -9.37
CA LEU A 81 14.62 4.79 -10.52
C LEU A 81 16.09 5.13 -10.29
N GLY A 82 16.56 5.06 -9.04
CA GLY A 82 17.92 5.41 -8.66
C GLY A 82 18.12 6.93 -8.56
N ASN A 83 17.04 7.68 -8.34
CA ASN A 83 17.10 9.13 -8.26
C ASN A 83 17.74 9.56 -6.94
N GLU A 84 18.45 10.68 -6.98
CA GLU A 84 18.80 11.41 -5.77
C GLU A 84 17.55 12.13 -5.25
N VAL A 85 17.08 11.74 -4.07
CA VAL A 85 15.87 12.30 -3.44
C VAL A 85 16.19 12.80 -2.03
N PRO A 86 15.50 13.86 -1.54
CA PRO A 86 15.68 14.34 -0.20
C PRO A 86 15.29 13.27 0.83
N MET A 87 16.14 13.05 1.83
CA MET A 87 15.91 12.12 2.94
C MET A 87 16.05 12.86 4.26
N LYS A 88 15.02 12.82 5.10
CA LYS A 88 14.99 13.44 6.42
C LYS A 88 15.50 12.47 7.48
N ALA A 89 16.67 12.78 8.06
CA ALA A 89 17.26 11.99 9.14
C ALA A 89 16.26 11.79 10.31
N GLY A 90 16.18 10.56 10.82
CA GLY A 90 15.26 10.16 11.90
C GLY A 90 13.83 9.86 11.46
N ARG A 91 13.44 10.17 10.21
CA ARG A 91 12.11 9.85 9.64
C ARG A 91 12.22 8.90 8.46
N ASP A 92 13.14 9.16 7.54
CA ASP A 92 13.24 8.45 6.26
C ASP A 92 14.33 7.38 6.29
N LEU A 93 14.03 6.21 5.75
CA LEU A 93 14.93 5.07 5.59
C LEU A 93 14.81 4.52 4.18
N PHE A 94 15.92 4.08 3.58
CA PHE A 94 15.80 3.32 2.35
C PHE A 94 15.33 1.89 2.64
N TRP A 95 14.58 1.31 1.71
CA TRP A 95 14.00 -0.04 1.86
C TRP A 95 15.06 -1.10 2.15
N ASP A 96 16.16 -1.08 1.38
CA ASP A 96 17.29 -2.01 1.52
C ASP A 96 17.95 -1.90 2.90
N GLU A 97 18.09 -0.68 3.43
CA GLU A 97 18.57 -0.44 4.79
C GLU A 97 17.57 -0.93 5.84
N ALA A 98 16.27 -0.71 5.62
CA ALA A 98 15.20 -1.10 6.55
C ALA A 98 15.08 -2.63 6.70
N VAL A 99 15.35 -3.38 5.63
CA VAL A 99 15.33 -4.85 5.66
C VAL A 99 16.70 -5.46 5.94
N ALA A 100 17.78 -4.66 5.93
CA ALA A 100 19.13 -5.15 6.18
C ALA A 100 19.24 -5.77 7.57
N GLY A 101 19.71 -7.01 7.63
CA GLY A 101 19.91 -7.74 8.88
C GLY A 101 18.64 -8.39 9.45
N SER A 102 17.47 -8.24 8.80
CA SER A 102 16.30 -9.05 9.14
C SER A 102 16.46 -10.48 8.60
N ARG A 103 16.16 -11.48 9.45
CA ARG A 103 16.16 -12.90 9.06
C ARG A 103 14.84 -13.35 8.45
N GLY A 104 13.79 -12.52 8.51
CA GLY A 104 12.45 -12.90 8.07
C GLY A 104 11.78 -13.96 8.94
N GLU A 105 12.21 -14.11 10.20
CA GLU A 105 11.72 -15.12 11.15
C GLU A 105 10.61 -14.59 12.10
N LEU A 106 9.94 -13.50 11.72
CA LEU A 106 8.88 -12.94 12.55
C LEU A 106 7.61 -13.79 12.40
N GLU A 107 7.07 -14.31 13.51
CA GLU A 107 5.78 -15.00 13.51
C GLU A 107 4.63 -14.03 13.13
N PRO A 108 3.63 -14.48 12.37
CA PRO A 108 2.47 -13.65 12.04
C PRO A 108 1.65 -13.34 13.30
N LEU A 109 1.11 -12.12 13.38
CA LEU A 109 0.23 -11.75 14.47
C LEU A 109 -1.13 -12.43 14.29
N GLU A 110 -1.53 -13.25 15.26
CA GLU A 110 -2.89 -13.78 15.31
C GLU A 110 -3.89 -12.66 15.64
N VAL A 111 -4.92 -12.53 14.82
CA VAL A 111 -5.95 -11.51 14.94
C VAL A 111 -7.34 -12.10 14.72
N ASP A 112 -8.37 -11.44 15.26
CA ASP A 112 -9.77 -11.82 15.04
C ASP A 112 -10.18 -11.66 13.56
N SER A 113 -11.19 -12.39 13.10
CA SER A 113 -11.72 -12.25 11.74
C SER A 113 -12.23 -10.85 11.42
N GLU A 114 -12.73 -10.13 12.43
CA GLU A 114 -13.21 -8.75 12.34
C GLU A 114 -12.10 -7.71 12.58
N HIS A 115 -10.84 -8.15 12.75
CA HIS A 115 -9.72 -7.24 12.88
C HIS A 115 -9.56 -6.42 11.58
N PRO A 116 -9.36 -5.09 11.67
CA PRO A 116 -9.26 -4.27 10.47
C PRO A 116 -8.02 -4.63 9.62
N TYR A 117 -8.22 -4.73 8.31
CA TYR A 117 -7.20 -5.17 7.36
C TYR A 117 -6.79 -4.05 6.39
N LEU A 118 -7.77 -3.36 5.83
CA LEU A 118 -7.57 -2.44 4.72
C LEU A 118 -8.54 -1.26 4.81
N LEU A 119 -8.02 -0.04 4.67
CA LEU A 119 -8.78 1.18 4.56
C LEU A 119 -8.59 1.76 3.15
N THR A 120 -9.56 1.53 2.27
CA THR A 120 -9.53 2.06 0.89
C THR A 120 -10.32 3.35 0.78
N TYR A 121 -9.84 4.31 -0.01
CA TYR A 121 -10.51 5.61 -0.12
C TYR A 121 -11.25 5.76 -1.44
N THR A 122 -12.54 6.09 -1.35
CA THR A 122 -13.40 6.37 -2.51
C THR A 122 -13.72 7.86 -2.62
N SER A 123 -14.12 8.31 -3.82
CA SER A 123 -14.60 9.67 -4.04
C SER A 123 -15.91 9.88 -3.28
N GLY A 124 -15.86 10.66 -2.19
CA GLY A 124 -17.05 11.07 -1.47
C GLY A 124 -17.83 12.15 -2.25
N THR A 125 -19.16 12.11 -2.15
CA THR A 125 -20.05 13.16 -2.68
C THR A 125 -19.86 14.53 -1.99
N THR A 126 -19.20 14.55 -0.84
CA THR A 126 -19.02 15.72 0.04
C THR A 126 -17.64 16.38 -0.10
N GLY A 127 -16.84 15.98 -1.09
CA GLY A 127 -15.48 16.48 -1.31
C GLY A 127 -14.40 15.88 -0.40
N ARG A 128 -14.77 15.36 0.78
CA ARG A 128 -13.83 14.62 1.65
C ARG A 128 -13.74 13.14 1.24
N PRO A 129 -12.53 12.55 1.23
CA PRO A 129 -12.36 11.14 0.91
C PRO A 129 -13.02 10.28 2.00
N LYS A 130 -13.74 9.23 1.59
CA LYS A 130 -14.41 8.29 2.51
C LYS A 130 -13.58 7.01 2.60
N GLY A 131 -13.11 6.69 3.80
CA GLY A 131 -12.40 5.44 4.07
C GLY A 131 -13.38 4.28 4.23
N VAL A 132 -13.31 3.32 3.31
CA VAL A 132 -14.04 2.06 3.34
C VAL A 132 -13.16 1.03 4.02
N LEU A 133 -13.63 0.55 5.17
CA LEU A 133 -12.91 -0.43 5.97
C LEU A 133 -13.28 -1.86 5.52
N HIS A 134 -12.26 -2.68 5.32
CA HIS A 134 -12.38 -4.12 5.20
C HIS A 134 -11.67 -4.80 6.37
N VAL A 135 -12.22 -5.92 6.82
CA VAL A 135 -11.70 -6.76 7.91
C VAL A 135 -11.02 -8.01 7.35
N GLN A 136 -10.12 -8.61 8.13
CA GLN A 136 -9.28 -9.74 7.75
C GLN A 136 -10.08 -10.90 7.13
N GLY A 137 -11.00 -11.50 7.90
CA GLY A 137 -11.71 -12.70 7.47
C GLY A 137 -12.60 -12.45 6.26
N GLY A 138 -13.45 -11.42 6.34
CA GLY A 138 -14.40 -11.07 5.28
C GLY A 138 -13.71 -10.73 3.95
N PHE A 139 -12.60 -9.99 4.00
CA PHE A 139 -11.87 -9.61 2.79
C PHE A 139 -11.21 -10.82 2.11
N LEU A 140 -10.45 -11.60 2.87
CA LEU A 140 -9.70 -12.75 2.34
C LEU A 140 -10.63 -13.83 1.79
N VAL A 141 -11.70 -14.18 2.52
CA VAL A 141 -12.66 -15.20 2.08
C VAL A 141 -13.44 -14.75 0.85
N SER A 142 -13.84 -13.47 0.76
CA SER A 142 -14.56 -12.96 -0.41
C SER A 142 -13.70 -13.04 -1.66
N ILE A 143 -12.44 -12.61 -1.59
CA ILE A 143 -11.51 -12.64 -2.73
C ILE A 143 -11.22 -14.06 -3.15
N THR A 144 -10.91 -14.95 -2.20
CA THR A 144 -10.65 -16.37 -2.51
C THR A 144 -11.85 -17.00 -3.23
N ARG A 145 -13.08 -16.70 -2.77
CA ARG A 145 -14.31 -17.13 -3.45
C ARG A 145 -14.41 -16.54 -4.85
N GLU A 146 -14.13 -15.26 -5.03
CA GLU A 146 -14.17 -14.59 -6.35
C GLU A 146 -13.16 -15.21 -7.33
N VAL A 147 -11.94 -15.48 -6.87
CA VAL A 147 -10.90 -16.15 -7.66
C VAL A 147 -11.36 -17.55 -8.08
N ALA A 148 -11.86 -18.34 -7.13
CA ALA A 148 -12.27 -19.72 -7.39
C ALA A 148 -13.50 -19.83 -8.31
N TYR A 149 -14.50 -18.95 -8.16
CA TYR A 149 -15.80 -19.12 -8.83
C TYR A 149 -16.11 -18.09 -9.91
N GLN A 150 -15.56 -16.88 -9.85
CA GLN A 150 -15.82 -15.84 -10.85
C GLN A 150 -14.70 -15.74 -11.88
N ALA A 151 -13.45 -15.75 -11.42
CA ALA A 151 -12.29 -15.80 -12.32
C ALA A 151 -12.04 -17.22 -12.85
N ASP A 152 -12.58 -18.24 -12.18
CA ASP A 152 -12.36 -19.68 -12.45
C ASP A 152 -10.87 -20.06 -12.50
N ALA A 153 -10.05 -19.38 -11.69
CA ALA A 153 -8.61 -19.59 -11.69
C ALA A 153 -8.24 -20.98 -11.14
N ARG A 154 -7.26 -21.61 -11.78
CA ARG A 154 -6.65 -22.87 -11.39
C ARG A 154 -5.23 -22.64 -10.84
N PRO A 155 -4.63 -23.61 -10.13
CA PRO A 155 -3.31 -23.44 -9.51
C PRO A 155 -2.19 -23.03 -10.48
N ASP A 156 -2.28 -23.41 -11.75
CA ASP A 156 -1.27 -23.10 -12.78
C ASP A 156 -1.61 -21.85 -13.60
N ASP A 157 -2.74 -21.19 -13.31
CA ASP A 157 -3.17 -19.99 -14.03
C ASP A 157 -2.42 -18.75 -13.54
N VAL A 158 -2.27 -17.78 -14.44
CA VAL A 158 -1.71 -16.47 -14.12
C VAL A 158 -2.85 -15.45 -14.08
N ILE A 159 -3.07 -14.86 -12.91
CA ILE A 159 -3.96 -13.71 -12.76
C ILE A 159 -3.17 -12.45 -13.13
N HIS A 160 -3.72 -11.67 -14.06
CA HIS A 160 -3.18 -10.35 -14.44
C HIS A 160 -4.33 -9.36 -14.54
N PHE A 161 -4.34 -8.38 -13.64
CA PHE A 161 -5.23 -7.23 -13.72
C PHE A 161 -4.42 -5.96 -13.92
N VAL A 162 -4.66 -5.22 -15.00
CA VAL A 162 -3.96 -3.95 -15.23
C VAL A 162 -4.54 -2.87 -14.32
N THR A 163 -4.04 -2.81 -13.09
CA THR A 163 -4.52 -1.91 -12.02
C THR A 163 -3.38 -1.23 -11.27
N ASP A 164 -3.73 -0.35 -10.34
CA ASP A 164 -2.83 0.20 -9.33
C ASP A 164 -3.31 -0.19 -7.93
N MET A 165 -2.37 -0.31 -6.98
CA MET A 165 -2.65 -0.67 -5.59
C MET A 165 -3.64 0.29 -4.91
N GLY A 166 -3.69 1.55 -5.34
CA GLY A 166 -4.64 2.54 -4.82
C GLY A 166 -6.11 2.29 -5.17
N TRP A 167 -6.41 1.31 -6.02
CA TRP A 167 -7.78 0.86 -6.34
C TRP A 167 -8.03 -0.50 -5.74
N ILE A 168 -9.30 -0.82 -5.43
CA ILE A 168 -9.66 -2.11 -4.79
C ILE A 168 -9.15 -3.34 -5.55
N MET A 169 -9.04 -3.25 -6.89
CA MET A 169 -8.52 -4.33 -7.70
C MET A 169 -7.03 -4.63 -7.47
N GLY A 170 -6.24 -3.69 -6.94
CA GLY A 170 -4.84 -3.93 -6.61
C GLY A 170 -4.67 -4.87 -5.41
N PRO A 171 -5.24 -4.56 -4.24
CA PRO A 171 -5.28 -5.51 -3.13
C PRO A 171 -6.00 -6.82 -3.49
N TRP A 172 -7.02 -6.77 -4.34
CA TRP A 172 -7.66 -7.98 -4.89
C TRP A 172 -6.67 -8.83 -5.68
N GLU A 173 -5.87 -8.24 -6.57
CA GLU A 173 -4.87 -8.97 -7.37
C GLU A 173 -3.76 -9.57 -6.50
N VAL A 174 -3.30 -8.84 -5.48
CA VAL A 174 -2.26 -9.33 -4.56
C VAL A 174 -2.75 -10.51 -3.73
N VAL A 175 -3.94 -10.42 -3.14
CA VAL A 175 -4.51 -11.53 -2.34
C VAL A 175 -4.94 -12.67 -3.26
N GLY A 176 -5.68 -12.35 -4.32
CA GLY A 176 -6.29 -13.34 -5.20
C GLY A 176 -5.29 -14.10 -6.08
N GLY A 177 -4.21 -13.44 -6.51
CA GLY A 177 -3.11 -14.09 -7.23
C GLY A 177 -2.29 -15.06 -6.39
N MET A 178 -2.50 -15.09 -5.07
CA MET A 178 -1.84 -15.99 -4.13
C MET A 178 -2.82 -16.88 -3.34
N ALA A 179 -4.10 -16.89 -3.72
CA ALA A 179 -5.17 -17.64 -3.06
C ALA A 179 -5.22 -19.11 -3.48
#